data_AF-K0YI40-F1
#
_entry.id   AF-K0YI40-F1
#
_cell.length_a   1.000
_cell.length_b   1.000
_cell.length_c   1.000
_cell.angle_alpha   90.00
_cell.angle_beta   90.00
_cell.angle_gamma   90.00
#
_symmetry.space_group_name_H-M   'P 1'
#
loop_
_entity.id
_entity.type
_entity.pdbx_description
1 polymer ?
#
loop_
_entity_poly.entity_id
_entity_poly.type
_entity_poly.pdbx_seq_one_letter_code
_entity_poly.pdbx_strand_id
1 'polypeptide(L)'
;MAIEIEGIEYRTEAQWERVHRHLRKNAKGVHREWNTPHGKDEAWFYPLTQTKKWTEAERNRERKKRREAEAEKKVRARIGEAVDRAVSNREFELAVAGTGAPWSEFAERRWFVTSTHTAWQWVDAGFVPLREARWRQADNGYFYCRWCDVRWMPKRAEQLIQFGPREVDRLPDGRPYDGRPWWVY
;
A
#
# COMPACT_ATOMS: atom_id res chain seq x y z
N MET A 1 -1.14 -29.16 5.33
CA MET A 1 -1.33 -30.57 4.96
C MET A 1 -2.19 -31.21 6.02
N ALA A 2 -3.40 -31.67 5.67
CA ALA A 2 -4.20 -32.55 6.52
C ALA A 2 -4.00 -33.98 6.02
N ILE A 3 -4.03 -34.95 6.92
CA ILE A 3 -3.88 -36.37 6.56
C ILE A 3 -5.21 -37.04 6.87
N GLU A 4 -5.67 -37.90 5.98
CA GLU A 4 -6.84 -38.73 6.22
C GLU A 4 -6.37 -40.14 6.56
N ILE A 5 -6.82 -40.66 7.70
CA ILE A 5 -6.53 -42.02 8.16
C ILE A 5 -7.88 -42.66 8.49
N GLU A 6 -8.22 -43.77 7.83
CA GLU A 6 -9.48 -44.50 8.05
C GLU A 6 -10.75 -43.63 7.93
N GLY A 7 -10.75 -42.65 7.01
CA GLY A 7 -11.89 -41.75 6.80
C GLY A 7 -12.03 -40.63 7.86
N ILE A 8 -11.05 -40.50 8.76
CA ILE A 8 -11.01 -39.45 9.78
C ILE A 8 -9.96 -38.42 9.38
N GLU A 9 -10.33 -37.14 9.41
CA GLU A 9 -9.42 -36.03 9.11
C GLU A 9 -8.52 -35.72 10.32
N TYR A 10 -7.20 -35.82 10.10
CA TYR A 10 -6.15 -35.46 11.03
C TYR A 10 -5.49 -34.16 10.60
N ARG A 11 -5.42 -33.20 11.53
CA ARG A 11 -4.78 -31.89 11.31
C ARG A 11 -3.74 -31.62 12.40
N THR A 12 -2.76 -30.78 12.08
CA THR A 12 -1.80 -30.32 13.09
C THR A 12 -2.47 -29.38 14.09
N GLU A 13 -1.84 -29.17 15.25
CA GLU A 13 -2.35 -28.23 16.26
C GLU A 13 -2.62 -26.83 15.67
N ALA A 14 -1.64 -26.26 14.97
CA ALA A 14 -1.78 -24.96 14.31
C ALA A 14 -2.93 -24.92 13.28
N GLN A 15 -3.24 -26.05 12.63
CA GLN A 15 -4.37 -26.15 11.70
C GLN A 15 -5.72 -26.26 12.43
N TRP A 16 -5.76 -26.91 13.61
CA TRP A 16 -6.95 -26.91 14.46
C TRP A 16 -7.22 -25.53 15.07
N GLU A 17 -6.18 -24.81 15.48
CA GLU A 17 -6.32 -23.44 15.99
C GLU A 17 -6.89 -22.48 14.93
N ARG A 18 -6.48 -22.64 13.66
CA ARG A 18 -7.05 -21.85 12.53
C ARG A 18 -8.55 -22.03 12.35
N VAL A 19 -9.11 -23.17 12.75
CA VAL A 19 -10.56 -23.43 12.74
C VAL A 19 -11.20 -23.27 14.13
N HIS A 20 -10.54 -22.55 15.03
CA HIS A 20 -10.99 -22.24 16.39
C HIS A 20 -11.28 -23.49 17.24
N ARG A 21 -10.31 -24.43 17.26
CA ARG A 21 -10.34 -25.62 18.09
C ARG A 21 -9.03 -25.80 18.85
N HIS A 22 -9.12 -26.16 20.13
CA HIS A 22 -7.98 -26.54 20.96
C HIS A 22 -7.89 -28.05 21.11
N LEU A 23 -6.68 -28.57 21.29
CA LEU A 23 -6.46 -29.97 21.69
C LEU A 23 -6.87 -30.16 23.15
N ARG A 24 -7.40 -31.35 23.46
CA ARG A 24 -7.63 -31.77 24.85
C ARG A 24 -6.29 -32.15 25.50
N LYS A 25 -6.17 -32.00 26.82
CA LYS A 25 -4.93 -32.19 27.59
C LYS A 25 -4.22 -33.55 27.40
N ASN A 26 -4.92 -34.60 26.97
CA ASN A 26 -4.38 -35.95 26.75
C ASN A 26 -4.59 -36.42 25.30
N ALA A 27 -4.54 -35.50 24.33
CA ALA A 27 -4.68 -35.84 22.93
C ALA A 27 -3.50 -36.74 22.47
N LYS A 28 -3.83 -37.91 21.91
CA LYS A 28 -2.87 -38.82 21.29
C LYS A 28 -2.86 -38.55 19.78
N GLY A 29 -1.79 -37.91 19.33
CA GLY A 29 -1.57 -37.62 17.91
C GLY A 29 -0.80 -38.73 17.19
N VAL A 30 -0.80 -38.64 15.87
CA VAL A 30 0.04 -39.43 14.97
C VAL A 30 1.23 -38.57 14.57
N HIS A 31 2.45 -39.05 14.84
CA HIS A 31 3.68 -38.41 14.37
C HIS A 31 3.95 -38.83 12.93
N ARG A 32 4.34 -37.87 12.09
CA ARG A 32 4.65 -38.08 10.68
C ARG A 32 5.86 -37.23 10.31
N GLU A 33 6.84 -37.89 9.71
CA GLU A 33 8.01 -37.26 9.10
C GLU A 33 7.87 -37.32 7.58
N TRP A 34 8.33 -36.27 6.89
CA TRP A 34 8.48 -36.28 5.44
C TRP A 34 9.71 -35.46 5.02
N ASN A 35 10.28 -35.82 3.86
CA ASN A 35 11.42 -35.10 3.31
C ASN A 35 10.90 -33.89 2.51
N THR A 36 11.34 -32.69 2.88
CA THR A 36 11.21 -31.47 2.09
C THR A 36 12.55 -31.12 1.42
N PRO A 37 12.54 -30.26 0.38
CA PRO A 37 13.78 -29.82 -0.28
C PRO A 37 14.80 -29.15 0.67
N HIS A 38 14.36 -28.72 1.85
CA HIS A 38 15.18 -28.04 2.86
C HIS A 38 15.56 -28.93 4.06
N GLY A 39 15.15 -30.21 4.07
CA GLY A 39 15.47 -31.13 5.16
C GLY A 39 14.37 -32.14 5.46
N LYS A 40 14.39 -32.70 6.67
CA LYS A 40 13.30 -33.50 7.21
C LYS A 40 12.38 -32.60 8.01
N ASP A 41 11.11 -32.57 7.64
CA ASP A 41 10.06 -31.93 8.44
C ASP A 41 9.29 -33.00 9.20
N GLU A 42 8.93 -32.69 10.43
CA GLU A 42 8.11 -33.54 11.29
C GLU A 42 6.91 -32.76 11.84
N ALA A 43 5.78 -33.43 11.99
CA ALA A 43 4.62 -32.86 12.66
C ALA A 43 3.76 -33.91 13.35
N TRP A 44 3.08 -33.48 14.41
CA TRP A 44 2.04 -34.23 15.10
C TRP A 44 0.66 -33.86 14.56
N PHE A 45 -0.14 -34.86 14.23
CA PHE A 45 -1.49 -34.70 13.73
C PHE A 45 -2.50 -35.32 14.69
N TYR A 46 -3.64 -34.65 14.87
CA TYR A 46 -4.65 -35.05 15.84
C TYR A 46 -6.04 -35.12 15.17
N PRO A 47 -6.90 -36.07 15.56
CA PRO A 47 -8.23 -36.19 15.02
C PRO A 47 -9.20 -35.18 15.65
N LEU A 48 -10.27 -34.85 14.94
CA LEU A 48 -11.32 -33.92 15.40
C LEU A 48 -11.90 -34.29 16.78
N THR A 49 -12.03 -35.58 17.08
CA THR A 49 -12.62 -36.13 18.31
C THR A 49 -11.86 -35.72 19.57
N GLN A 50 -10.54 -35.49 19.45
CA GLN A 50 -9.67 -35.07 20.55
C GLN A 50 -9.56 -33.55 20.69
N THR A 51 -10.37 -32.79 19.95
CA THR A 51 -10.41 -31.33 20.04
C THR A 51 -11.62 -30.83 20.81
N LYS A 52 -11.56 -29.58 21.29
CA LYS A 52 -12.67 -28.82 21.87
C LYS A 52 -12.81 -27.53 21.08
N LYS A 53 -14.05 -27.14 20.76
CA LYS A 53 -14.33 -25.83 20.15
C LYS A 53 -13.93 -24.72 21.10
N TRP A 54 -13.41 -23.62 20.56
CA TRP A 54 -13.22 -22.39 21.33
C TRP A 54 -14.53 -21.94 21.96
N THR A 55 -14.42 -21.43 23.17
CA THR A 55 -15.50 -20.71 23.81
C THR A 55 -15.80 -19.40 23.06
N GLU A 56 -16.97 -18.85 23.28
CA GLU A 56 -17.33 -17.54 22.70
C GLU A 56 -16.43 -16.41 23.22
N ALA A 57 -16.01 -16.48 24.48
CA ALA A 57 -15.06 -15.55 25.08
C ALA A 57 -13.69 -15.57 24.37
N GLU A 58 -13.15 -16.77 24.08
CA GLU A 58 -11.89 -16.93 23.34
C GLU A 58 -12.00 -16.40 21.91
N ARG A 59 -13.10 -16.70 21.21
CA ARG A 59 -13.38 -16.16 19.86
C ARG A 59 -13.44 -14.63 19.87
N ASN A 60 -14.06 -14.03 20.88
CA ASN A 60 -14.16 -12.58 21.01
C ASN A 60 -12.81 -11.92 21.34
N ARG A 61 -11.97 -12.55 22.17
CA ARG A 61 -10.59 -12.07 22.42
C ARG A 61 -9.75 -12.07 21.16
N GLU A 62 -9.82 -13.13 20.35
CA GLU A 62 -9.08 -13.21 19.08
C GLU A 62 -9.59 -12.19 18.06
N ARG A 63 -10.92 -12.02 17.94
CA ARG A 63 -11.51 -10.96 17.12
C ARG A 63 -11.03 -9.56 17.56
N LYS A 64 -10.96 -9.32 18.86
CA LYS A 64 -10.45 -8.07 19.43
C LYS A 64 -8.98 -7.86 19.06
N LYS A 65 -8.12 -8.87 19.29
CA LYS A 65 -6.70 -8.84 18.95
C LYS A 65 -6.48 -8.56 17.45
N ARG A 66 -7.26 -9.18 16.57
CA ARG A 66 -7.20 -8.91 15.13
C ARG A 66 -7.59 -7.48 14.78
N ARG A 67 -8.65 -6.95 15.39
CA ARG A 67 -9.07 -5.55 15.21
C ARG A 67 -7.99 -4.58 15.69
N GLU A 68 -7.39 -4.86 16.84
CA GLU A 68 -6.28 -4.06 17.39
C GLU A 68 -5.06 -4.09 16.46
N ALA A 69 -4.65 -5.27 15.98
CA ALA A 69 -3.54 -5.40 15.03
C ALA A 69 -3.81 -4.69 13.69
N GLU A 70 -5.05 -4.76 13.19
CA GLU A 70 -5.45 -4.03 11.98
C GLU A 70 -5.45 -2.51 12.20
N ALA A 71 -5.92 -2.06 13.38
CA ALA A 71 -5.88 -0.65 13.77
C ALA A 71 -4.43 -0.15 13.89
N GLU A 72 -3.54 -0.92 14.51
CA GLU A 72 -2.12 -0.62 14.63
C GLU A 72 -1.45 -0.52 13.26
N LYS A 73 -1.75 -1.46 12.34
CA LYS A 73 -1.27 -1.41 10.95
C LYS A 73 -1.73 -0.13 10.24
N LYS A 74 -2.98 0.30 10.44
CA LYS A 74 -3.51 1.56 9.87
C LYS A 74 -2.82 2.78 10.46
N VAL A 75 -2.56 2.81 11.76
CA VAL A 75 -1.81 3.90 12.42
C VAL A 75 -0.39 3.97 11.87
N ARG A 76 0.30 2.82 11.77
CA ARG A 76 1.65 2.76 11.20
C ARG A 76 1.70 3.23 9.75
N ALA A 77 0.72 2.87 8.93
CA ALA A 77 0.60 3.38 7.56
C ALA A 77 0.42 4.89 7.52
N ARG A 78 -0.46 5.46 8.37
CA ARG A 78 -0.65 6.92 8.47
C ARG A 78 0.61 7.65 8.93
N ILE A 79 1.38 7.07 9.86
CA ILE A 79 2.66 7.62 10.30
C ILE A 79 3.67 7.58 9.16
N GLY A 80 3.76 6.47 8.41
CA GLY A 80 4.60 6.38 7.22
C GLY A 80 4.28 7.46 6.20
N GLU A 81 3.00 7.61 5.83
CA GLU A 81 2.55 8.68 4.93
C GLU A 81 2.87 10.09 5.45
N ALA A 82 2.82 10.31 6.76
CA ALA A 82 3.16 11.61 7.36
C ALA A 82 4.68 11.88 7.34
N VAL A 83 5.50 10.86 7.56
CA VAL A 83 6.96 10.95 7.46
C VAL A 83 7.38 11.20 6.01
N ASP A 84 6.83 10.45 5.06
CA ASP A 84 7.12 10.64 3.63
C ASP A 84 6.71 12.05 3.16
N ARG A 85 5.62 12.59 3.71
CA ARG A 85 5.18 13.97 3.48
C ARG A 85 6.18 14.99 4.04
N ALA A 86 6.70 14.77 5.24
CA ALA A 86 7.68 15.66 5.85
C ALA A 86 9.02 15.64 5.11
N VAL A 87 9.47 14.46 4.67
CA VAL A 87 10.68 14.30 3.86
C VAL A 87 10.53 15.01 2.51
N SER A 88 9.43 14.79 1.80
CA SER A 88 9.18 15.47 0.52
C SER A 88 9.10 17.00 0.68
N ASN A 89 8.50 17.50 1.77
CA ASN A 89 8.50 18.93 2.07
C ASN A 89 9.91 19.45 2.32
N ARG A 90 10.72 18.71 3.06
CA ARG A 90 12.10 19.10 3.36
C ARG A 90 12.98 19.11 2.12
N GLU A 91 12.84 18.12 1.25
CA GLU A 91 13.53 18.07 -0.04
C GLU A 91 13.13 19.25 -0.93
N PHE A 92 11.84 19.59 -0.95
CA PHE A 92 11.36 20.77 -1.67
C PHE A 92 11.91 22.08 -1.08
N GLU A 93 11.88 22.26 0.24
CA GLU A 93 12.46 23.43 0.92
C GLU A 93 13.94 23.59 0.60
N LEU A 94 14.72 22.49 0.62
CA LEU A 94 16.14 22.51 0.31
C LEU A 94 16.41 22.79 -1.17
N ALA A 95 15.62 22.20 -2.07
CA ALA A 95 15.72 22.48 -3.50
C ALA A 95 15.48 23.97 -3.79
N VAL A 96 14.46 24.58 -3.16
CA VAL A 96 14.18 26.00 -3.31
C VAL A 96 15.27 26.87 -2.68
N ALA A 97 15.73 26.55 -1.46
CA ALA A 97 16.83 27.27 -0.82
C ALA A 97 18.12 27.26 -1.67
N GLY A 98 18.37 26.18 -2.42
CA GLY A 98 19.50 26.08 -3.35
C GLY A 98 19.36 26.90 -4.65
N THR A 99 18.19 27.46 -4.96
CA THR A 99 17.97 28.26 -6.18
C THR A 99 18.25 29.76 -5.99
N GLY A 100 18.45 30.23 -4.76
CA GLY A 100 18.65 31.66 -4.47
C GLY A 100 17.40 32.54 -4.61
N ALA A 101 16.21 31.94 -4.80
CA ALA A 101 14.95 32.67 -4.92
C ALA A 101 14.51 33.31 -3.59
N PRO A 102 14.03 34.58 -3.59
CA PRO A 102 13.52 35.24 -2.38
C PRO A 102 12.26 34.57 -1.79
N TRP A 103 12.07 34.69 -0.47
CA TRP A 103 10.90 34.12 0.24
C TRP A 103 9.54 34.62 -0.29
N SER A 104 9.49 35.79 -0.95
CA SER A 104 8.28 36.34 -1.57
C SER A 104 7.86 35.57 -2.83
N GLU A 105 8.80 35.16 -3.70
CA GLU A 105 8.51 34.24 -4.83
C GLU A 105 8.13 32.83 -4.32
N PHE A 106 8.67 32.43 -3.16
CA PHE A 106 8.28 31.19 -2.48
C PHE A 106 6.86 31.25 -1.91
N ALA A 107 6.44 32.38 -1.32
CA ALA A 107 5.09 32.58 -0.81
C ALA A 107 4.04 32.62 -1.94
N GLU A 108 4.40 33.21 -3.09
CA GLU A 108 3.63 33.10 -4.34
C GLU A 108 3.66 31.70 -4.96
N ARG A 109 4.54 30.79 -4.55
CA ARG A 109 4.45 29.37 -4.95
C ARG A 109 3.78 28.50 -3.90
N ARG A 110 3.60 29.00 -2.67
CA ARG A 110 2.94 28.28 -1.57
C ARG A 110 1.47 27.96 -1.86
N TRP A 111 0.75 28.83 -2.57
CA TRP A 111 -0.63 28.54 -3.01
C TRP A 111 -0.67 27.40 -4.04
N PHE A 112 0.41 27.23 -4.81
CA PHE A 112 0.60 26.12 -5.75
C PHE A 112 0.73 24.79 -4.99
N VAL A 113 1.35 24.80 -3.81
CA VAL A 113 1.47 23.62 -2.94
C VAL A 113 0.19 23.35 -2.13
N THR A 114 -0.72 24.31 -1.95
CA THR A 114 -1.98 24.06 -1.22
C THR A 114 -3.16 23.71 -2.12
N SER A 115 -2.98 23.82 -3.43
CA SER A 115 -4.05 23.63 -4.43
C SER A 115 -3.84 22.35 -5.23
N THR A 116 -4.91 21.88 -5.86
CA THR A 116 -4.82 20.79 -6.83
C THR A 116 -4.51 21.39 -8.20
N HIS A 117 -3.54 20.83 -8.90
CA HIS A 117 -3.12 21.28 -10.21
C HIS A 117 -3.23 20.15 -11.22
N THR A 118 -3.36 20.51 -12.48
CA THR A 118 -3.32 19.55 -13.58
C THR A 118 -1.90 19.03 -13.79
N ALA A 119 -1.74 17.93 -14.54
CA ALA A 119 -0.42 17.37 -14.78
C ALA A 119 0.54 18.33 -15.48
N TRP A 120 0.05 19.11 -16.46
CA TRP A 120 0.89 20.07 -17.17
C TRP A 120 1.34 21.20 -16.26
N GLN A 121 0.44 21.73 -15.42
CA GLN A 121 0.78 22.77 -14.45
C GLN A 121 1.89 22.30 -13.49
N TRP A 122 1.84 21.05 -13.04
CA TRP A 122 2.93 20.48 -12.24
C TRP A 122 4.24 20.39 -13.02
N VAL A 123 4.18 19.88 -14.25
CA VAL A 123 5.36 19.70 -15.12
C VAL A 123 6.00 21.04 -15.49
N ASP A 124 5.22 22.05 -15.84
CA ASP A 124 5.68 23.42 -16.09
C ASP A 124 6.37 24.02 -14.86
N ALA A 125 5.86 23.70 -13.67
CA ALA A 125 6.47 24.06 -12.41
C ALA A 125 7.69 23.20 -12.01
N GLY A 126 8.14 22.23 -12.83
CA GLY A 126 9.30 21.38 -12.56
C GLY A 126 9.00 20.09 -11.76
N PHE A 127 7.72 19.79 -11.54
CA PHE A 127 7.25 18.62 -10.82
C PHE A 127 6.66 17.56 -11.74
N VAL A 128 6.95 16.30 -11.46
CA VAL A 128 6.44 15.17 -12.22
C VAL A 128 5.44 14.41 -11.35
N PRO A 129 4.18 14.25 -11.80
CA PRO A 129 3.22 13.43 -11.08
C PRO A 129 3.66 11.97 -10.98
N LEU A 130 3.45 11.40 -9.79
CA LEU A 130 3.75 10.00 -9.51
C LEU A 130 2.79 9.07 -10.26
N ARG A 131 3.25 7.85 -10.57
CA ARG A 131 2.42 6.81 -11.19
C ARG A 131 1.14 6.52 -10.39
N GLU A 132 1.25 6.59 -9.06
CA GLU A 132 0.18 6.30 -8.11
C GLU A 132 -0.61 7.55 -7.70
N ALA A 133 -0.43 8.67 -8.43
CA ALA A 133 -1.08 9.92 -8.12
C ALA A 133 -2.61 9.78 -8.08
N ARG A 134 -3.25 10.42 -7.09
CA ARG A 134 -4.70 10.39 -6.93
C ARG A 134 -5.31 11.55 -7.68
N TRP A 135 -5.83 11.24 -8.85
CA TRP A 135 -6.51 12.20 -9.72
C TRP A 135 -7.95 12.43 -9.31
N ARG A 136 -8.38 13.69 -9.36
CA ARG A 136 -9.78 14.09 -9.21
C ARG A 136 -10.22 14.79 -10.49
N GLN A 137 -11.28 14.29 -11.10
CA GLN A 137 -11.91 14.94 -12.24
C GLN A 137 -12.73 16.13 -11.73
N ALA A 138 -12.56 17.28 -12.36
CA ALA A 138 -13.39 18.46 -12.13
C ALA A 138 -14.44 18.62 -13.24
N ASP A 139 -15.45 19.47 -13.00
CA ASP A 139 -16.59 19.68 -13.91
C ASP A 139 -16.18 20.25 -15.28
N ASN A 140 -14.98 20.84 -15.37
CA ASN A 140 -14.38 21.32 -16.61
C ASN A 140 -13.71 20.22 -17.46
N GLY A 141 -13.83 18.95 -17.06
CA GLY A 141 -13.29 17.79 -17.77
C GLY A 141 -11.81 17.49 -17.50
N TYR A 142 -11.10 18.37 -16.79
CA TYR A 142 -9.69 18.18 -16.45
C TYR A 142 -9.51 17.35 -15.17
N PHE A 143 -8.35 16.70 -15.08
CA PHE A 143 -7.95 15.96 -13.89
C PHE A 143 -6.86 16.70 -13.14
N TYR A 144 -7.05 16.79 -11.83
CA TYR A 144 -6.13 17.47 -10.93
C TYR A 144 -5.58 16.49 -9.89
N CYS A 145 -4.30 16.61 -9.57
CA CYS A 145 -3.67 15.92 -8.45
C CYS A 145 -3.08 16.91 -7.46
N ARG A 146 -2.87 16.45 -6.23
CA ARG A 146 -2.31 17.28 -5.16
C ARG A 146 -0.79 17.27 -5.22
N TRP A 147 -0.17 18.28 -4.63
CA TRP A 147 1.27 18.39 -4.45
C TRP A 147 1.93 17.14 -3.82
N CYS A 148 1.20 16.39 -2.98
CA CYS A 148 1.73 15.19 -2.33
C CYS A 148 1.80 13.97 -3.26
N ASP A 149 1.20 14.08 -4.44
CA ASP A 149 1.19 13.05 -5.47
C ASP A 149 2.17 13.39 -6.61
N VAL A 150 3.07 14.37 -6.40
CA VAL A 150 4.10 14.79 -7.36
C VAL A 150 5.49 14.82 -6.71
N ARG A 151 6.54 14.81 -7.54
CA ARG A 151 7.94 14.91 -7.09
C ARG A 151 8.70 15.95 -7.89
N TRP A 152 9.59 16.67 -7.22
CA TRP A 152 10.50 17.60 -7.88
C TRP A 152 11.49 16.83 -8.76
N MET A 153 11.37 16.96 -10.09
CA MET A 153 12.20 16.25 -11.06
C MET A 153 12.46 17.15 -12.29
N PRO A 154 13.22 18.25 -12.14
CA PRO A 154 13.28 19.33 -13.13
C PRO A 154 13.77 18.87 -14.51
N LYS A 155 14.79 18.00 -14.56
CA LYS A 155 15.28 17.44 -15.84
C LYS A 155 14.25 16.58 -16.55
N ARG A 156 13.45 15.82 -15.79
CA ARG A 156 12.40 14.97 -16.35
C ARG A 156 11.20 15.81 -16.75
N ALA A 157 10.87 16.83 -15.97
CA ALA A 157 9.85 17.81 -16.30
C ALA A 157 10.20 18.53 -17.62
N GLU A 158 11.44 18.98 -17.81
CA GLU A 158 11.92 19.58 -19.06
C GLU A 158 11.77 18.64 -20.26
N GLN A 159 12.13 17.36 -20.10
CA GLN A 159 11.88 16.33 -21.13
C GLN A 159 10.39 16.15 -21.44
N LEU A 160 9.53 16.21 -20.43
CA LEU A 160 8.08 16.10 -20.59
C LEU A 160 7.46 17.36 -21.21
N ILE A 161 8.03 18.53 -21.00
CA ILE A 161 7.62 19.76 -21.70
C ILE A 161 7.96 19.64 -23.19
N GLN A 162 9.12 19.06 -23.51
CA GLN A 162 9.62 18.95 -24.87
C GLN A 162 8.99 17.81 -25.66
N PHE A 163 8.73 16.66 -25.02
CA PHE A 163 8.32 15.41 -25.69
C PHE A 163 7.09 14.73 -25.06
N GLY A 164 6.58 15.24 -23.94
CA GLY A 164 5.40 14.71 -23.27
C GLY A 164 4.10 15.28 -23.85
N PRO A 165 2.97 14.62 -23.60
CA PRO A 165 1.66 15.05 -24.07
C PRO A 165 1.22 16.25 -23.26
N ARG A 166 0.65 17.21 -23.96
CA ARG A 166 0.02 18.40 -23.41
C ARG A 166 -1.43 18.10 -23.06
N GLU A 167 -2.01 18.94 -22.21
CA GLU A 167 -3.44 18.86 -21.86
C GLU A 167 -4.41 19.00 -23.04
N VAL A 168 -3.91 19.55 -24.15
CA VAL A 168 -4.65 19.68 -25.41
C VAL A 168 -4.50 18.47 -26.33
N ASP A 169 -3.57 17.56 -26.02
CA ASP A 169 -3.35 16.37 -26.83
C ASP A 169 -4.48 15.37 -26.58
N ARG A 170 -4.81 14.60 -27.61
CA ARG A 170 -5.77 13.50 -27.48
C ARG A 170 -5.02 12.22 -27.22
N LEU A 171 -5.60 11.37 -26.38
CA LEU A 171 -5.15 9.99 -26.24
C LEU A 171 -5.21 9.30 -27.63
N PRO A 172 -4.45 8.20 -27.84
CA PRO A 172 -4.48 7.46 -29.11
C PRO A 172 -5.88 6.99 -29.55
N ASP A 173 -6.83 6.96 -28.62
CA ASP A 173 -8.25 6.61 -28.84
C ASP A 173 -9.16 7.82 -29.09
N GLY A 174 -8.61 9.03 -29.22
CA GLY A 174 -9.35 10.27 -29.53
C GLY A 174 -10.04 10.93 -28.32
N ARG A 175 -9.88 10.39 -27.11
CA ARG A 175 -10.39 11.04 -25.88
C ARG A 175 -9.51 12.23 -25.49
N PRO A 176 -10.06 13.28 -24.84
CA PRO A 176 -9.25 14.33 -24.23
C PRO A 176 -8.25 13.69 -23.26
N TYR A 177 -7.00 14.18 -23.25
CA TYR A 177 -6.00 13.72 -22.30
C TYR A 177 -6.54 13.82 -20.88
N ASP A 178 -6.57 12.70 -20.17
CA ASP A 178 -7.13 12.58 -18.83
C ASP A 178 -6.16 13.08 -17.74
N GLY A 179 -5.16 13.87 -18.14
CA GLY A 179 -4.15 14.41 -17.23
C GLY A 179 -3.26 13.36 -16.58
N ARG A 180 -3.35 12.07 -16.94
CA ARG A 180 -2.56 11.03 -16.29
C ARG A 180 -1.22 10.82 -17.01
N PRO A 181 -0.11 10.73 -16.27
CA PRO A 181 1.17 10.25 -16.78
C PRO A 181 1.06 8.92 -17.53
N TRP A 182 1.00 8.97 -18.87
CA TRP A 182 1.15 7.81 -19.74
C TRP A 182 2.63 7.41 -19.96
N TRP A 183 3.59 8.20 -19.46
CA TRP A 183 5.00 7.86 -19.59
C TRP A 183 5.30 6.63 -18.71
N VAL A 184 5.65 5.52 -19.36
CA VAL A 184 6.20 4.34 -18.70
C VAL A 184 7.57 4.74 -18.13
N TYR A 185 7.80 4.43 -16.85
CA TYR A 185 9.12 4.55 -16.22
C TYR A 185 10.10 3.55 -16.82
#